data_AF-A0A2D9SEW8-F1
#
_entry.id   AF-A0A2D9SEW8-F1
#
_cell.length_a   1.000
_cell.length_b   1.000
_cell.length_c   1.000
_cell.angle_alpha   90.00
_cell.angle_beta   90.00
_cell.angle_gamma   90.00
#
_symmetry.space_group_name_H-M   'P 1'
#
loop_
_entity.id
_entity.type
_entity.pdbx_description
1 polymer ?
#
loop_
_entity_poly.entity_id
_entity_poly.type
_entity_poly.pdbx_seq_one_letter_code
_entity_poly.pdbx_strand_id
1 'polypeptide(L)'
;MKFLNDLTIMLFSRKIGEDQYGNKYYEDTKTYDGKRKKRYVRYNGLVEASKIPPVWHAWLHQVEKKPPKKIKKQYDWQKEHLPNLTGTIFASKPKGSLSKIGKREATHADYESWKPK
;
A
#
# COMPACT_ATOMS: atom_id res chain seq x y z
N MET A 1 -11.24 0.93 -22.91
CA MET A 1 -11.18 -0.11 -21.85
C MET A 1 -11.82 0.31 -20.52
N LYS A 2 -11.68 1.55 -20.03
CA LYS A 2 -12.30 1.98 -18.74
C LYS A 2 -13.82 1.78 -18.67
N PHE A 3 -14.56 2.15 -19.72
CA PHE A 3 -16.02 2.10 -19.74
C PHE A 3 -16.60 0.69 -19.54
N LEU A 4 -16.02 -0.32 -20.20
CA LEU A 4 -16.48 -1.71 -20.08
C LEU A 4 -16.25 -2.26 -18.68
N ASN A 5 -15.12 -1.94 -18.05
CA ASN A 5 -14.83 -2.35 -16.67
C ASN A 5 -15.76 -1.66 -15.67
N ASP A 6 -16.09 -0.40 -15.91
CA ASP A 6 -17.01 0.35 -15.06
C ASP A 6 -18.44 -0.22 -15.14
N LEU A 7 -18.87 -0.55 -16.35
CA LEU A 7 -20.17 -1.17 -16.59
C LEU A 7 -20.27 -2.57 -15.95
N THR A 8 -19.24 -3.40 -16.09
CA THR A 8 -19.23 -4.74 -15.47
C THR A 8 -19.24 -4.67 -13.94
N ILE A 9 -18.43 -3.79 -13.34
CA ILE A 9 -18.45 -3.56 -11.89
C ILE A 9 -19.83 -3.08 -11.43
N MET A 10 -20.47 -2.18 -12.20
CA MET A 10 -21.80 -1.66 -11.86
C MET A 10 -22.90 -2.72 -11.94
N LEU A 11 -22.84 -3.61 -12.94
CA LEU A 11 -23.86 -4.64 -13.16
C LEU A 11 -23.69 -5.87 -12.24
N PHE A 12 -22.45 -6.25 -11.92
CA PHE A 12 -22.16 -7.54 -11.29
C PHE A 12 -21.57 -7.46 -9.88
N SER A 13 -21.13 -6.29 -9.44
CA SER A 13 -20.44 -6.14 -8.15
C SER A 13 -21.14 -5.14 -7.23
N ARG A 14 -21.02 -5.35 -5.92
CA ARG A 14 -21.54 -4.47 -4.87
C ARG A 14 -20.41 -3.62 -4.31
N LYS A 15 -20.62 -2.30 -4.19
CA LYS A 15 -19.68 -1.40 -3.48
C LYS A 15 -19.68 -1.78 -1.98
N ILE A 16 -18.50 -2.12 -1.46
CA ILE A 16 -18.30 -2.50 -0.06
C ILE A 16 -17.85 -1.29 0.77
N GLY A 17 -16.98 -0.45 0.22
CA GLY A 17 -16.51 0.74 0.90
C GLY A 17 -15.48 1.52 0.11
N GLU A 18 -14.86 2.47 0.80
CA GLU A 18 -13.87 3.39 0.28
C GLU A 18 -12.81 3.63 1.35
N ASP A 19 -11.54 3.71 0.95
CA ASP A 19 -10.46 4.04 1.87
C ASP A 19 -10.24 5.56 1.99
N GLN A 20 -9.32 5.95 2.87
CA GLN A 20 -8.94 7.34 3.09
C GLN A 20 -8.22 8.02 1.90
N TYR A 21 -7.80 7.23 0.91
CA TYR A 21 -7.11 7.71 -0.29
C TYR A 21 -8.05 7.77 -1.52
N GLY A 22 -9.33 7.41 -1.35
CA GLY A 22 -10.37 7.42 -2.37
C GLY A 22 -10.42 6.15 -3.24
N ASN A 23 -9.68 5.09 -2.91
CA ASN A 23 -9.81 3.81 -3.58
C ASN A 23 -11.14 3.16 -3.18
N LYS A 24 -11.90 2.67 -4.18
CA LYS A 24 -13.21 2.07 -3.98
C LYS A 24 -13.14 0.55 -4.09
N TYR A 25 -13.76 -0.14 -3.15
CA TYR A 25 -13.69 -1.59 -3.02
C TYR A 25 -15.03 -2.24 -3.34
N TYR A 26 -14.97 -3.34 -4.09
CA TYR A 26 -16.13 -4.04 -4.61
C TYR A 26 -16.01 -5.55 -4.38
N GLU A 27 -17.14 -6.22 -4.20
CA GLU A 27 -17.25 -7.67 -4.14
C GLU A 27 -18.33 -8.14 -5.11
N ASP A 28 -18.08 -9.24 -5.81
CA ASP A 28 -19.07 -9.80 -6.73
C ASP A 28 -20.35 -10.23 -6.00
N THR A 29 -21.48 -9.95 -6.64
CA THR A 29 -22.80 -10.32 -6.11
C THR A 29 -23.00 -11.84 -6.16
N LYS A 30 -22.56 -12.48 -7.25
CA LYS A 30 -22.64 -13.93 -7.47
C LYS A 30 -21.28 -14.61 -7.25
N THR A 31 -21.32 -15.80 -6.67
CA THR A 31 -20.21 -16.76 -6.71
C THR A 31 -20.32 -17.62 -7.96
N TYR A 32 -19.23 -17.74 -8.72
CA TYR A 32 -19.15 -18.72 -9.79
C TYR A 32 -18.55 -20.02 -9.25
N ASP A 33 -19.27 -21.12 -9.41
CA ASP A 33 -18.74 -22.48 -9.46
C ASP A 33 -17.87 -22.92 -8.26
N GLY A 34 -18.46 -22.91 -7.06
CA GLY A 34 -17.79 -23.32 -5.81
C GLY A 34 -16.61 -22.44 -5.36
N LYS A 35 -16.26 -21.40 -6.13
CA LYS A 35 -15.15 -20.49 -5.84
C LYS A 35 -15.60 -19.35 -4.94
N ARG A 36 -14.63 -18.80 -4.20
CA ARG A 36 -14.82 -17.63 -3.34
C ARG A 36 -15.23 -16.42 -4.20
N LYS A 37 -16.04 -15.52 -3.64
CA LYS A 37 -16.41 -14.26 -4.29
C LYS A 37 -15.16 -13.47 -4.65
N LYS A 38 -15.11 -12.97 -5.88
CA LYS A 38 -14.00 -12.12 -6.32
C LYS A 38 -14.17 -10.75 -5.68
N ARG A 39 -13.04 -10.15 -5.31
CA ARG A 39 -12.94 -8.83 -4.70
C ARG A 39 -12.05 -7.97 -5.59
N TYR A 40 -12.44 -6.71 -5.76
CA TYR A 40 -11.78 -5.79 -6.66
C TYR A 40 -11.60 -4.44 -6.01
N VAL A 41 -10.58 -3.72 -6.49
CA VAL A 41 -10.31 -2.34 -6.12
C VAL A 41 -10.30 -1.49 -7.39
N ARG A 42 -10.97 -0.34 -7.31
CA ARG A 42 -10.86 0.75 -8.27
C ARG A 42 -10.00 1.83 -7.66
N TYR A 43 -8.79 1.98 -8.20
CA TYR A 43 -7.85 2.98 -7.73
C TYR A 43 -8.30 4.40 -8.03
N ASN A 44 -7.96 5.30 -7.13
CA ASN A 44 -8.01 6.73 -7.38
C ASN A 44 -6.72 7.18 -8.10
N GLY A 45 -6.84 7.56 -9.36
CA GLY A 45 -5.70 7.98 -10.19
C GLY A 45 -4.89 6.82 -10.77
N LEU A 46 -3.56 6.89 -10.66
CA LEU A 46 -2.64 5.88 -11.21
C LEU A 46 -2.79 4.54 -10.49
N VAL A 47 -2.94 3.47 -11.27
CA VAL A 47 -3.08 2.09 -10.80
C VAL A 47 -1.75 1.60 -10.26
N GLU A 48 -1.68 1.39 -8.95
CA GLU A 48 -0.49 0.88 -8.27
C GLU A 48 -0.91 0.03 -7.06
N ALA A 49 -0.46 -1.23 -7.02
CA ALA A 49 -0.90 -2.20 -6.01
C ALA A 49 -0.59 -1.76 -4.57
N SER A 50 0.54 -1.08 -4.37
CA SER A 50 1.01 -0.65 -3.04
C SER A 50 0.16 0.46 -2.41
N LYS A 51 -0.72 1.12 -3.18
CA LYS A 51 -1.60 2.19 -2.68
C LYS A 51 -2.73 1.70 -1.79
N ILE A 52 -2.98 0.38 -1.77
CA ILE A 52 -3.99 -0.22 -0.90
C ILE A 52 -3.47 -0.19 0.54
N PRO A 53 -4.18 0.43 1.50
CA PRO A 53 -3.78 0.41 2.89
C PRO A 53 -3.88 -1.00 3.50
N PRO A 54 -3.13 -1.30 4.59
CA PRO A 54 -2.93 -2.66 5.06
C PRO A 54 -4.21 -3.44 5.39
N VAL A 55 -5.21 -2.78 5.97
CA VAL A 55 -6.45 -3.46 6.39
C VAL A 55 -7.38 -3.73 5.20
N TRP A 56 -7.43 -2.81 4.22
CA TRP A 56 -8.11 -3.09 2.96
C TRP A 56 -7.37 -4.15 2.14
N HIS A 57 -6.04 -4.23 2.25
CA HIS A 57 -5.24 -5.30 1.65
C HIS A 57 -5.60 -6.66 2.25
N ALA A 58 -5.70 -6.78 3.58
CA ALA A 58 -6.13 -8.01 4.25
C ALA A 58 -7.52 -8.47 3.79
N TRP A 59 -8.47 -7.53 3.64
CA TRP A 59 -9.79 -7.84 3.10
C TRP A 59 -9.74 -8.22 1.62
N LEU A 60 -9.05 -7.48 0.78
CA LEU A 60 -8.97 -7.73 -0.66
C LEU A 60 -8.39 -9.13 -0.95
N HIS A 61 -7.33 -9.50 -0.22
CA HIS A 61 -6.67 -10.81 -0.31
C HIS A 61 -7.38 -11.92 0.48
N GLN A 62 -8.59 -11.66 0.99
CA GLN A 62 -9.42 -12.63 1.70
C GLN A 62 -8.78 -13.24 2.95
N VAL A 63 -7.77 -12.57 3.52
CA VAL A 63 -7.25 -12.88 4.85
C VAL A 63 -8.34 -12.59 5.88
N GLU A 64 -9.01 -11.45 5.73
CA GLU A 64 -10.17 -11.09 6.52
C GLU A 64 -11.48 -11.22 5.73
N LYS A 65 -12.48 -11.88 6.34
CA LYS A 65 -13.81 -12.03 5.73
C LYS A 65 -14.60 -10.72 5.77
N LYS A 66 -14.54 -10.01 6.90
CA LYS A 66 -15.31 -8.79 7.15
C LYS A 66 -14.60 -7.58 6.54
N PRO A 67 -15.33 -6.63 5.94
CA PRO A 67 -14.71 -5.40 5.46
C PRO A 67 -14.23 -4.54 6.63
N PRO A 68 -13.16 -3.76 6.44
CA PRO A 68 -12.69 -2.84 7.47
C PRO A 68 -13.76 -1.80 7.81
N LYS A 69 -13.91 -1.52 9.11
CA LYS A 69 -14.65 -0.33 9.59
C LYS A 69 -13.77 0.91 9.45
N LYS A 70 -14.34 2.12 9.58
CA LYS A 70 -13.54 3.38 9.59
C LYS A 70 -12.38 3.23 10.58
N ILE A 71 -11.17 3.14 10.04
CA ILE A 71 -9.96 2.82 10.80
C ILE A 71 -9.44 4.13 11.33
N LYS A 72 -9.57 4.32 12.65
CA LYS A 72 -8.79 5.35 13.34
C LYS A 72 -7.40 4.79 13.61
N LYS A 73 -6.41 5.68 13.70
CA LYS A 73 -5.06 5.35 14.14
C LYS A 73 -5.16 4.56 15.45
N GLN A 74 -4.71 3.30 15.45
CA GLN A 74 -4.95 2.38 16.56
C GLN A 74 -3.91 2.57 17.67
N TYR A 75 -2.70 2.98 17.31
CA TYR A 75 -1.59 3.18 18.22
C TYR A 75 -0.79 4.44 17.88
N ASP A 76 -0.18 5.06 18.89
CA ASP A 76 0.56 6.31 18.71
C ASP A 76 1.78 6.17 17.79
N TRP A 77 2.46 5.02 17.88
CA TRP A 77 3.62 4.67 17.06
C TRP A 77 3.26 4.26 15.63
N GLN A 78 1.97 4.03 15.33
CA GLN A 78 1.53 3.59 14.01
C GLN A 78 1.74 4.72 13.00
N LYS A 79 2.40 4.43 11.88
CA LYS A 79 2.57 5.40 10.79
C LYS A 79 1.40 5.34 9.83
N GLU A 80 1.15 6.46 9.15
CA GLU A 80 0.21 6.47 8.03
C GLU A 80 0.73 5.63 6.87
N HIS A 81 -0.19 5.06 6.10
CA HIS A 81 0.16 4.24 4.95
C HIS A 81 0.79 5.12 3.87
N LEU A 82 1.91 4.64 3.31
CA LEU A 82 2.58 5.24 2.17
C LEU A 82 2.71 4.18 1.08
N PRO A 83 2.43 4.52 -0.19
CA PRO A 83 2.68 3.61 -1.30
C PRO A 83 4.18 3.37 -1.49
N ASN A 84 4.52 2.42 -2.35
CA ASN A 84 5.90 2.13 -2.71
C ASN A 84 6.49 3.30 -3.51
N LEU A 85 7.53 3.93 -2.95
CA LEU A 85 8.21 5.08 -3.54
C LEU A 85 9.43 4.68 -4.38
N THR A 86 9.63 3.39 -4.65
CA THR A 86 10.75 2.89 -5.46
C THR A 86 10.76 3.56 -6.85
N GLY A 87 11.94 3.95 -7.32
CA GLY A 87 12.10 4.64 -8.61
C GLY A 87 11.69 6.12 -8.60
N THR A 88 11.21 6.66 -7.47
CA THR A 88 10.92 8.09 -7.30
C THR A 88 12.06 8.82 -6.57
N ILE A 89 12.01 10.16 -6.57
CA ILE A 89 12.94 11.01 -5.81
C ILE A 89 12.84 10.73 -4.31
N PHE A 90 11.68 10.27 -3.84
CA PHE A 90 11.39 9.94 -2.44
C PHE A 90 11.71 8.49 -2.06
N ALA A 91 12.37 7.73 -2.94
CA ALA A 91 12.78 6.36 -2.63
C ALA A 91 13.64 6.31 -1.36
N SER A 92 13.39 5.30 -0.52
CA SER A 92 14.22 5.08 0.67
C SER A 92 15.64 4.73 0.26
N LYS A 93 16.61 5.43 0.85
CA LYS A 93 18.04 5.21 0.61
C LYS A 93 18.71 4.82 1.93
N PRO A 94 19.55 3.77 1.95
CA PRO A 94 20.27 3.38 3.14
C PRO A 94 21.26 4.48 3.56
N LYS A 95 21.60 4.51 4.85
CA LYS A 95 22.62 5.44 5.36
C LYS A 95 23.97 5.11 4.71
N GLY A 96 24.69 6.14 4.27
CA GLY A 96 25.95 5.98 3.54
C GLY A 96 25.82 5.60 2.05
N SER A 97 24.61 5.50 1.49
CA SER A 97 24.47 5.37 0.03
C SER A 97 25.03 6.61 -0.66
N LEU A 98 25.75 6.46 -1.78
CA LEU A 98 26.25 7.61 -2.57
C LEU A 98 25.14 8.60 -2.95
N SER A 99 23.94 8.08 -3.22
CA SER A 99 22.77 8.88 -3.61
C SER A 99 22.09 9.60 -2.44
N LYS A 100 22.54 9.40 -1.19
CA LYS A 100 22.01 10.06 0.01
C LYS A 100 23.14 10.82 0.68
N ILE A 101 23.02 12.14 0.69
CA ILE A 101 23.96 13.00 1.40
C ILE A 101 23.87 12.66 2.90
N GLY A 102 24.92 12.06 3.44
CA GLY A 102 24.97 11.64 4.83
C GLY A 102 26.13 10.71 5.12
N LYS A 103 26.64 10.74 6.35
CA LYS A 103 27.66 9.80 6.81
C LYS A 103 27.06 8.39 6.89
N ARG A 104 27.85 7.38 6.51
CA ARG A 104 27.51 5.97 6.82
C ARG A 104 27.41 5.81 8.34
N GLU A 105 26.69 4.77 8.79
CA GLU A 105 26.72 4.42 10.21
C GLU A 105 28.14 4.05 10.63
N ALA A 106 28.54 4.55 11.79
CA ALA A 106 29.84 4.24 12.36
C ALA A 106 29.85 2.77 12.80
N THR A 107 30.95 2.08 12.54
CA THR A 107 31.15 0.68 12.94
C THR A 107 32.35 0.56 13.86
N HIS A 108 32.43 -0.52 14.63
CA HIS A 108 33.59 -0.79 15.50
C HIS A 108 34.93 -0.91 14.75
N ALA A 109 34.90 -1.11 13.42
CA ALA A 109 36.08 -1.13 12.57
C ALA A 109 36.55 0.27 12.13
N ASP A 110 35.83 1.33 12.51
CA ASP A 110 36.17 2.69 12.11
C ASP A 110 37.41 3.15 12.88
N TYR A 111 38.47 3.46 12.14
CA TYR A 111 39.70 3.95 12.70
C TYR A 111 39.68 5.49 12.80
N GLU A 112 40.22 6.03 13.89
CA GLU A 112 40.50 7.45 14.04
C GLU A 112 41.93 7.77 13.59
N SER A 113 42.07 8.52 12.50
CA SER A 113 43.39 8.89 11.98
C SER A 113 44.12 9.85 12.93
N TRP A 114 45.37 9.51 13.26
CA TRP A 114 46.25 10.39 14.01
C TRP A 114 46.57 11.68 13.23
N LYS A 115 46.50 12.84 13.90
CA LYS A 115 46.82 14.15 13.33
C LYS A 115 48.03 14.77 14.06
N PRO A 116 49.22 14.85 13.44
CA PRO A 116 50.35 15.58 14.02
C PRO A 116 50.01 17.06 14.17
N LYS A 117 50.53 17.69 15.23
CA LYS A 117 50.56 19.14 15.42
C LYS A 117 51.93 19.68 15.08
#